data_AF-A0A7C3H091-F1
#
_entry.id   AF-A0A7C3H091-F1
#
_cell.length_a   1.000
_cell.length_b   1.000
_cell.length_c   1.000
_cell.angle_alpha   90.00
_cell.angle_beta   90.00
_cell.angle_gamma   90.00
#
_symmetry.space_group_name_H-M   'P 1'
#
loop_
_entity.id
_entity.type
_entity.pdbx_description
1 polymer ?
#
loop_
_entity_poly.entity_id
_entity_poly.type
_entity_poly.pdbx_seq_one_letter_code
_entity_poly.pdbx_strand_id
1 'polypeptide(L)'
;MSEASTPAGIPAQITQGDGEVRIDFDPAIPRHLIEAQVGECQAQTCECCTPEFREKVEGFEVDTTGAAVTVRIKGHLSPEQVHENVLACTPKLAAR
;
A
#
# COMPACT_ATOMS: atom_id res chain seq x y z
N MET A 1 -9.53 6.19 -17.93
CA MET A 1 -8.23 5.54 -18.19
C MET A 1 -7.62 5.34 -16.82
N SER A 2 -7.41 4.10 -16.39
CA SER A 2 -6.80 3.80 -15.08
C SER A 2 -5.30 3.81 -15.24
N GLU A 3 -4.61 4.76 -14.62
CA GLU A 3 -3.15 4.77 -14.59
C GLU A 3 -2.65 3.78 -13.54
N ALA A 4 -1.87 2.80 -14.00
CA ALA A 4 -1.12 1.89 -13.15
C ALA A 4 0.28 2.48 -12.99
N SER A 5 0.70 2.72 -11.75
CA SER A 5 2.03 3.24 -11.43
C SER A 5 2.78 2.20 -10.61
N THR A 6 4.00 1.86 -11.05
CA THR A 6 4.89 0.93 -10.33
C THR A 6 5.87 1.74 -9.48
N PRO A 7 5.97 1.51 -8.17
CA PRO A 7 6.95 2.17 -7.34
C PRO A 7 8.38 1.78 -7.67
N ALA A 8 9.25 2.76 -7.87
CA ALA A 8 10.68 2.51 -8.05
C ALA A 8 11.26 1.93 -6.75
N GLY A 9 11.61 0.63 -6.77
CA GLY A 9 12.25 -0.05 -5.64
C GLY A 9 11.34 -0.99 -4.83
N ILE A 10 10.02 -0.98 -5.08
CA ILE A 10 9.10 -1.99 -4.55
C ILE A 10 8.40 -2.66 -5.73
N PRO A 11 8.51 -3.98 -5.90
CA PRO A 11 7.75 -4.69 -6.92
C PRO A 11 6.27 -4.73 -6.50
N ALA A 12 5.54 -3.66 -6.81
CA ALA A 12 4.12 -3.52 -6.58
C ALA A 12 3.48 -2.70 -7.70
N GLN A 13 2.20 -2.89 -7.95
CA GLN A 13 1.43 -2.13 -8.92
C GLN A 13 0.33 -1.37 -8.21
N ILE A 14 0.30 -0.04 -8.36
CA ILE A 14 -0.70 0.82 -7.74
C ILE A 14 -1.68 1.26 -8.82
N THR A 15 -2.97 1.09 -8.58
CA THR A 15 -4.04 1.44 -9.52
C THR A 15 -5.16 2.21 -8.81
N GLN A 16 -5.70 3.22 -9.49
CA GLN A 16 -6.89 3.93 -9.00
C GLN A 16 -8.14 3.06 -9.22
N GLY A 17 -8.87 2.81 -8.14
CA GLY A 17 -10.23 2.27 -8.13
C GLY A 17 -11.28 3.36 -7.86
N ASP A 18 -12.55 2.95 -7.81
CA ASP A 18 -13.66 3.85 -7.49
C ASP A 18 -13.71 4.07 -5.97
N GLY A 19 -13.29 5.27 -5.50
CA GLY A 19 -13.21 5.60 -4.08
C GLY A 19 -12.13 4.84 -3.28
N GLU A 20 -11.23 4.15 -3.98
CA GLU A 20 -10.14 3.39 -3.37
C GLU A 20 -8.89 3.40 -4.24
N VAL A 21 -7.74 3.14 -3.63
CA VAL A 21 -6.50 2.85 -4.32
C VAL A 21 -6.12 1.40 -4.04
N ARG A 22 -5.86 0.64 -5.11
CA ARG A 22 -5.45 -0.76 -5.03
C ARG A 22 -3.95 -0.87 -5.24
N ILE A 23 -3.29 -1.61 -4.36
CA ILE A 23 -1.87 -1.97 -4.43
C ILE A 23 -1.78 -3.49 -4.58
N ASP A 24 -1.31 -3.96 -5.72
CA ASP A 24 -0.99 -5.37 -5.96
C ASP A 24 0.50 -5.58 -5.74
N PHE A 25 0.88 -6.20 -4.64
CA PHE A 25 2.28 -6.52 -4.37
C PHE A 25 2.70 -7.76 -5.17
N ASP A 26 3.94 -7.74 -5.66
CA ASP A 26 4.53 -8.90 -6.30
C ASP A 26 4.62 -10.06 -5.30
N PRO A 27 4.31 -11.31 -5.71
CA PRO A 27 4.38 -12.49 -4.86
C PRO A 27 5.79 -12.76 -4.29
N ALA A 28 6.85 -12.14 -4.81
CA ALA A 28 8.19 -12.19 -4.23
C ALA A 28 8.29 -11.48 -2.87
N ILE A 29 7.39 -10.55 -2.55
CA ILE A 29 7.36 -9.89 -1.25
C ILE A 29 6.66 -10.81 -0.25
N PRO A 30 7.30 -11.16 0.89
CA PRO A 30 6.68 -11.99 1.90
C PRO A 30 5.39 -11.35 2.43
N ARG A 31 4.28 -12.10 2.33
CA ARG A 31 2.95 -11.67 2.78
C ARG A 31 2.95 -11.08 4.20
N HIS A 32 3.67 -11.71 5.13
CA HIS A 32 3.72 -11.26 6.53
C HIS A 32 4.32 -9.86 6.70
N LEU A 33 5.23 -9.42 5.82
CA LEU A 33 5.78 -8.06 5.85
C LEU A 33 4.74 -7.04 5.41
N ILE A 34 3.93 -7.38 4.41
CA ILE A 34 2.85 -6.53 3.90
C ILE A 34 1.76 -6.41 4.97
N GLU A 35 1.33 -7.52 5.58
CA GLU A 35 0.34 -7.53 6.65
C GLU A 35 0.83 -6.74 7.88
N ALA A 36 2.09 -6.91 8.28
CA ALA A 36 2.70 -6.14 9.36
C ALA A 36 2.72 -4.65 9.03
N GLN A 37 3.14 -4.27 7.82
CA GLN A 37 3.22 -2.86 7.41
C GLN A 37 1.85 -2.18 7.36
N VAL A 38 0.83 -2.87 6.85
CA VAL A 38 -0.56 -2.37 6.86
C VAL A 38 -1.07 -2.26 8.29
N GLY A 39 -0.80 -3.27 9.13
CA GLY A 39 -1.17 -3.27 10.54
C GLY A 39 -0.52 -2.13 11.32
N GLU A 40 0.76 -1.84 11.11
CA GLU A 40 1.45 -0.71 11.73
C GLU A 40 0.92 0.64 11.23
N CYS A 41 0.51 0.72 9.95
CA CYS A 41 -0.12 1.92 9.39
C CYS A 41 -1.48 2.20 10.05
N GLN A 42 -2.29 1.15 10.23
CA GLN A 42 -3.58 1.21 10.95
C GLN A 42 -3.39 1.53 12.44
N ALA A 43 -2.42 0.88 13.09
CA ALA A 43 -2.11 1.08 14.51
C ALA A 43 -1.37 2.39 14.79
N GLN A 44 -1.08 3.17 13.76
CA GLN A 44 -0.38 4.45 13.84
C GLN A 44 1.08 4.36 14.33
N THR A 45 1.68 3.17 14.26
CA THR A 45 3.02 2.89 14.79
C THR A 45 4.12 2.95 13.73
N CYS A 46 3.79 3.04 12.44
CA CYS A 46 4.80 3.28 11.40
C CYS A 46 5.00 4.77 11.12
N GLU A 47 6.27 5.17 10.97
CA GLU A 47 6.67 6.52 10.55
C GLU A 47 6.37 6.79 9.07
N CYS A 48 6.22 5.73 8.26
CA CYS A 48 5.99 5.86 6.83
C CYS A 48 4.54 6.17 6.44
N CYS A 49 3.58 6.05 7.37
CA CYS A 49 2.22 6.54 7.16
C CYS A 49 2.05 7.88 7.84
N THR A 50 2.08 8.95 7.06
CA THR A 50 1.96 10.31 7.59
C THR A 50 0.55 10.58 8.13
N PRO A 51 0.39 11.51 9.10
CA PRO A 51 -0.93 11.91 9.59
C PRO A 51 -1.83 12.42 8.45
N GLU A 52 -1.29 13.22 7.54
CA GLU A 52 -2.00 13.79 6.39
C GLU A 52 -2.53 12.71 5.43
N PHE A 53 -1.79 11.62 5.26
CA PHE A 53 -2.26 10.47 4.49
C PHE A 53 -3.41 9.77 5.22
N ARG A 54 -3.26 9.55 6.54
CA ARG A 54 -4.26 8.86 7.36
C ARG A 54 -5.59 9.59 7.43
N GLU A 55 -5.60 10.92 7.47
CA GLU A 55 -6.85 11.70 7.47
C GLU A 55 -7.70 11.47 6.22
N LYS A 56 -7.08 11.02 5.12
CA LYS A 56 -7.76 10.70 3.86
C LYS A 56 -8.09 9.21 3.73
N VAL A 57 -7.54 8.36 4.61
CA VAL A 57 -7.83 6.93 4.62
C VAL A 57 -9.07 6.66 5.47
N GLU A 58 -10.08 6.07 4.87
CA GLU A 58 -11.28 5.60 5.55
C GLU A 58 -11.13 4.15 6.05
N GLY A 59 -10.29 3.36 5.37
CA GLY A 59 -10.01 1.98 5.79
C GLY A 59 -8.99 1.28 4.90
N PHE A 60 -8.50 0.14 5.39
CA PHE A 60 -7.64 -0.75 4.61
C PHE A 60 -8.27 -2.14 4.56
N GLU A 61 -8.22 -2.76 3.40
CA GLU A 61 -8.58 -4.16 3.19
C GLU A 61 -7.37 -4.89 2.61
N VAL A 62 -7.04 -6.05 3.17
CA VAL A 62 -5.95 -6.89 2.69
C VAL A 62 -6.56 -8.18 2.13
N ASP A 63 -6.51 -8.32 0.82
CA ASP A 63 -6.85 -9.56 0.13
C ASP A 63 -5.61 -10.43 -0.02
N THR A 64 -5.73 -11.66 0.43
CA THR A 64 -4.63 -12.64 0.44
C THR A 64 -5.06 -13.98 -0.12
N THR A 65 -6.13 -13.96 -0.91
CA THR A 65 -6.79 -15.16 -1.45
C THR A 65 -6.01 -15.73 -2.63
N GLY A 66 -5.12 -14.94 -3.24
CA GLY A 66 -4.23 -15.34 -4.32
C GLY A 66 -2.78 -15.58 -3.89
N ALA A 67 -1.92 -15.85 -4.88
CA ALA A 67 -0.47 -15.96 -4.69
C ALA A 67 0.19 -14.61 -4.35
N ALA A 68 -0.43 -13.52 -4.79
CA ALA A 68 -0.03 -12.15 -4.51
C ALA A 68 -0.91 -11.57 -3.40
N VAL A 69 -0.39 -10.58 -2.68
CA VAL A 69 -1.16 -9.82 -1.69
C VAL A 69 -1.65 -8.54 -2.33
N THR A 70 -2.95 -8.30 -2.24
CA THR A 70 -3.57 -7.06 -2.72
C THR A 70 -4.04 -6.26 -1.51
N VAL A 71 -3.59 -5.01 -1.40
CA VAL A 71 -4.08 -4.06 -0.40
C VAL A 71 -4.99 -3.04 -1.08
N ARG A 72 -6.18 -2.81 -0.54
CA ARG A 72 -7.08 -1.74 -0.97
C ARG A 72 -7.16 -0.71 0.13
N ILE A 73 -6.89 0.54 -0.23
CA ILE A 73 -6.95 1.68 0.67
C ILE A 73 -8.18 2.48 0.26
N LYS A 74 -9.22 2.43 1.09
CA LYS A 74 -10.46 3.20 0.88
C LYS A 74 -10.24 4.62 1.35
N GLY A 75 -10.72 5.59 0.58
CA GLY A 75 -10.66 6.98 0.95
C GLY A 75 -10.41 7.93 -0.21
N HIS A 76 -10.27 9.21 0.13
CA HIS A 76 -10.04 10.29 -0.82
C HIS A 76 -8.55 10.44 -1.14
N LEU A 77 -7.97 9.39 -1.73
CA LEU A 77 -6.55 9.27 -2.04
C LEU A 77 -6.32 9.11 -3.54
N SER A 78 -5.21 9.64 -4.02
CA SER A 78 -4.72 9.42 -5.39
C SER A 78 -3.62 8.36 -5.42
N PRO A 79 -3.37 7.71 -6.57
CA PRO A 79 -2.35 6.65 -6.68
C PRO A 79 -0.96 7.20 -6.37
N GLU A 80 -0.69 8.45 -6.74
CA GLU A 80 0.57 9.15 -6.47
C GLU A 80 0.82 9.32 -4.96
N GLN A 81 -0.22 9.69 -4.19
CA GLN A 81 -0.09 9.84 -2.73
C GLN A 81 0.20 8.49 -2.05
N VAL A 82 -0.46 7.44 -2.52
CA VAL A 82 -0.20 6.07 -2.06
C VAL A 82 1.19 5.62 -2.47
N HIS A 83 1.61 5.96 -3.69
CA HIS A 83 2.93 5.66 -4.21
C HIS A 83 4.04 6.29 -3.34
N GLU A 84 3.94 7.58 -3.00
CA GLU A 84 4.90 8.24 -2.11
C GLU A 84 4.94 7.62 -0.70
N ASN A 85 3.78 7.26 -0.13
CA ASN A 85 3.74 6.60 1.19
C ASN A 85 4.32 5.19 1.14
N VAL A 86 3.99 4.40 0.11
CA VAL A 86 4.53 3.06 -0.09
C VAL A 86 6.06 3.14 -0.28
N LEU A 87 6.56 4.13 -1.02
CA LEU A 87 7.99 4.38 -1.14
C LEU A 87 8.66 4.73 0.19
N ALA A 88 8.00 5.52 1.04
CA ALA A 88 8.50 5.79 2.39
C ALA A 88 8.57 4.52 3.26
N CYS A 89 7.72 3.53 2.99
CA CYS A 89 7.75 2.21 3.65
C CYS A 89 8.72 1.21 3.00
N THR A 90 9.37 1.53 1.86
CA THR A 90 10.31 0.65 1.15
C THR A 90 11.36 -0.03 2.02
N PRO A 91 12.07 0.63 2.95
CA PRO A 91 13.10 -0.06 3.74
C PRO A 91 12.56 -1.24 4.57
N LYS A 92 11.27 -1.26 4.91
CA LYS A 92 10.62 -2.38 5.62
C LYS A 92 10.13 -3.48 4.66
N LEU A 93 9.71 -3.12 3.45
CA LEU A 93 9.18 -4.05 2.44
C LEU A 93 10.26 -4.62 1.51
N ALA A 94 11.41 -3.96 1.41
CA ALA A 94 12.57 -4.36 0.62
C ALA A 94 13.66 -5.06 1.45
N ALA A 95 13.40 -5.35 2.73
CA ALA A 95 14.30 -6.11 3.60
C ALA A 95 14.41 -7.55 3.08
N ARG A 96 15.34 -7.75 2.15
CA ARG A 96 15.88 -9.05 1.74
C ARG A 96 16.93 -9.52 2.73
#